data_AF-A0A970BGQ3-F1
#
_entry.id   AF-A0A970BGQ3-F1
#
_cell.length_a   1.000
_cell.length_b   1.000
_cell.length_c   1.000
_cell.angle_alpha   90.00
_cell.angle_beta   90.00
_cell.angle_gamma   90.00
#
_symmetry.space_group_name_H-M   'P 1'
#
loop_
_entity.id
_entity.type
_entity.pdbx_description
1 polymer ?
#
loop_
_entity_poly.entity_id
_entity_poly.type
_entity_poly.pdbx_seq_one_letter_code
_entity_poly.pdbx_strand_id
1 'polypeptide(L)' 'YLKINDIDKPARFDIISAVWDGKTFEIEHIDDAFMSPVF' A
#
# COMPACT_ATOMS: atom_id res chain seq x y z
N TYR A 1 3.19 10.22 10.42
CA TYR A 1 4.26 9.25 10.70
C TYR A 1 5.62 9.77 10.24
N LEU A 2 5.84 10.01 8.94
CA LEU A 2 7.14 10.46 8.39
C LEU A 2 7.69 11.71 9.09
N LYS A 3 6.88 12.78 9.18
CA LYS A 3 7.26 14.04 9.87
C LYS A 3 7.61 13.86 11.35
N ILE A 4 6.95 12.93 12.05
CA ILE A 4 7.16 12.70 13.49
C ILE A 4 8.47 11.94 13.73
N ASN A 5 8.90 11.14 12.75
CA ASN A 5 10.08 10.28 12.84
C ASN A 5 11.26 10.78 12.00
N ASP A 6 11.20 12.01 11.49
CA ASP A 6 12.24 12.63 10.66
C ASP A 6 12.69 11.74 9.47
N ILE A 7 11.72 11.13 8.78
CA ILE A 7 11.99 10.25 7.65
C ILE A 7 11.93 11.07 6.35
N ASP A 8 13.11 11.37 5.80
CA ASP A 8 13.27 12.02 4.48
C ASP A 8 13.47 10.98 3.37
N LYS A 9 12.41 10.21 3.09
CA LYS A 9 12.36 9.21 2.03
C LYS A 9 11.02 9.28 1.30
N PRO A 10 10.96 8.88 0.01
CA PRO A 10 9.71 8.84 -0.73
C PRO A 10 8.71 7.89 -0.06
N ALA A 11 7.47 8.34 0.05
CA ALA A 11 6.35 7.53 0.53
C ALA A 11 5.65 6.87 -0.66
N ARG A 12 5.37 5.57 -0.55
CA ARG A 12 4.57 4.81 -1.50
C ARG A 12 3.34 4.25 -0.83
N PHE A 13 2.24 4.18 -1.58
CA PHE A 13 0.99 3.60 -1.13
C PHE A 13 0.66 2.38 -1.97
N ASP A 14 0.73 1.21 -1.36
CA ASP A 14 0.43 -0.07 -1.98
C ASP A 14 -0.92 -0.60 -1.47
N ILE A 15 -1.57 -1.46 -2.25
CA ILE A 15 -2.76 -2.21 -1.83
C ILE A 15 -2.41 -3.69 -1.78
N ILE A 16 -2.77 -4.35 -0.67
CA ILE A 16 -2.75 -5.80 -0.54
C ILE A 16 -4.21 -6.26 -0.43
N SER A 17 -4.64 -7.12 -1.35
CA SER A 17 -5.96 -7.75 -1.32
C SER A 17 -5.83 -9.25 -1.03
N ALA A 18 -6.83 -9.80 -0.34
CA ALA A 18 -7.01 -11.24 -0.22
C ALA A 18 -8.32 -11.60 -0.93
N VAL A 19 -8.21 -12.23 -2.09
CA VAL A 19 -9.35 -12.61 -2.93
C VAL A 19 -9.70 -14.07 -2.64
N TRP A 20 -10.95 -14.32 -2.25
CA TRP A 20 -11.45 -15.67 -2.04
C TRP A 20 -12.07 -16.21 -3.32
N ASP A 21 -11.57 -17.34 -3.81
CA ASP A 21 -12.07 -17.98 -5.04
C ASP A 21 -13.14 -19.08 -4.79
N GLY A 22 -13.50 -19.32 -3.53
CA GLY A 22 -14.38 -20.43 -3.13
C GLY A 22 -13.65 -21.63 -2.51
N LYS A 23 -12.32 -21.69 -2.60
CA LYS A 23 -11.50 -22.79 -2.07
C LYS A 23 -10.24 -22.29 -1.35
N THR A 24 -9.60 -21.26 -1.87
CA THR A 24 -8.36 -20.67 -1.37
C THR A 24 -8.42 -19.14 -1.41
N PHE A 25 -7.59 -18.52 -0.56
CA PHE A 25 -7.31 -17.10 -0.66
C PHE A 25 -6.10 -16.90 -1.56
N GLU A 26 -6.25 -16.07 -2.59
CA GLU A 26 -5.14 -15.52 -3.35
C GLU A 26 -4.80 -14.14 -2.80
N ILE A 27 -3.51 -13.87 -2.60
CA ILE A 27 -3.03 -12.55 -2.18
C ILE A 27 -2.57 -11.80 -3.42
N GLU A 28 -3.16 -10.65 -3.70
CA GLU A 28 -2.70 -9.76 -4.75
C GLU A 28 -2.05 -8.51 -4.14
N HIS A 29 -1.00 -8.02 -4.79
CA HIS A 29 -0.27 -6.83 -4.40
C HIS A 29 -0.22 -5.86 -5.57
N ILE A 30 -0.81 -4.68 -5.37
CA ILE A 30 -0.78 -3.57 -6.31
C ILE A 30 0.19 -2.52 -5.76
N ASP A 31 1.34 -2.38 -6.41
CA ASP A 31 2.32 -1.33 -6.12
C ASP A 31 1.84 0.04 -6.64
N ASP A 32 2.23 1.11 -5.96
CA ASP A 32 1.99 2.50 -6.39
C ASP A 32 0.49 2.80 -6.67
N ALA A 33 -0.39 2.23 -5.85
CA ALA A 33 -1.83 2.25 -6.06
C ALA A 33 -2.44 3.66 -6.14
N PHE A 34 -1.85 4.64 -5.44
CA PHE A 34 -2.27 6.04 -5.53
C PHE A 34 -1.18 7.04 -5.11
N MET A 35 -1.35 8.30 -5.53
CA MET A 35 -0.49 9.41 -5.14
C MET A 35 -0.75 9.83 -3.68
N SER A 36 0.30 10.30 -3.01
CA SER A 36 0.18 10.90 -1.68
C SER A 36 -0.90 12.00 -1.69
N PRO A 37 -1.83 12.02 -0.71
CA PRO A 37 -2.89 13.03 -0.63
C PRO A 37 -2.39 14.41 -0.19
N VAL A 38 -1.09 14.56 0.10
CA VAL A 38 -0.47 15.80 0.55
C VAL A 38 0.34 16.39 -0.62
N PHE A 39 -0.22 17.41 -1.27
CA PHE A 39 0.50 18.34 -2.15
C PHE A 39 1.07 19.49 -1.32
#